data_AF-J5XWL9-F1
#
_entry.id   AF-J5XWL9-F1
#
_cell.length_a   1.000
_cell.length_b   1.000
_cell.length_c   1.000
_cell.angle_alpha   90.00
_cell.angle_beta   90.00
_cell.angle_gamma   90.00
#
_symmetry.space_group_name_H-M   'P 1'
#
loop_
_entity.id
_entity.type
_entity.pdbx_description
1 polymer ?
#
loop_
_entity_poly.entity_id
_entity_poly.type
_entity_poly.pdbx_seq_one_letter_code
_entity_poly.pdbx_strand_id
1 'polypeptide(L)' 'METRGFEFDMINIDHHPEAVDMLREQGFRQLPVVIAGETRWSGFRPDMINRLRPTASAASV' A
#
# COMPACT_ATOMS: atom_id res chain seq x y z
N MET A 1 21.11 -1.08 -4.44
CA MET A 1 20.03 -0.50 -3.60
C MET A 1 18.97 -1.58 -3.54
N GLU A 2 19.22 -2.60 -2.74
CA GLU A 2 18.33 -3.75 -2.63
C GLU A 2 17.02 -3.33 -1.98
N THR A 3 15.98 -3.21 -2.81
CA THR A 3 14.59 -3.30 -2.37
C THR A 3 14.47 -4.57 -1.55
N ARG A 4 13.93 -4.51 -0.34
CA ARG A 4 13.93 -5.61 0.66
C ARG A 4 13.10 -6.86 0.25
N GLY A 5 13.00 -7.18 -1.04
CA GLY A 5 12.25 -8.30 -1.57
C GLY A 5 10.74 -8.12 -1.53
N PHE A 6 10.24 -6.90 -1.36
CA PHE A 6 8.80 -6.62 -1.39
C PHE A 6 8.38 -6.33 -2.82
N GLU A 7 7.48 -7.14 -3.35
CA GLU A 7 6.67 -6.77 -4.50
C GLU A 7 5.62 -5.77 -4.03
N PHE A 8 5.67 -4.57 -4.60
CA PHE A 8 4.67 -3.53 -4.36
C PHE A 8 4.33 -2.85 -5.69
N ASP A 9 3.08 -2.45 -5.82
CA ASP A 9 2.62 -1.65 -6.94
C ASP A 9 2.45 -0.20 -6.49
N MET A 10 2.86 0.76 -7.33
CA MET A 10 2.72 2.18 -7.06
C MET A 10 1.64 2.75 -7.97
N ILE A 11 0.48 3.05 -7.39
CA ILE A 11 -0.65 3.63 -8.10
C ILE A 11 -0.61 5.16 -7.92
N ASN A 12 -0.38 5.90 -9.01
CA ASN A 12 -0.48 7.35 -8.99
C ASN A 12 -1.95 7.79 -9.08
N ILE A 13 -2.53 8.16 -7.94
CA ILE A 13 -3.93 8.57 -7.83
C ILE A 13 -4.27 9.86 -8.61
N ASP A 14 -3.28 10.65 -9.04
CA ASP A 14 -3.52 11.84 -9.86
C ASP A 14 -4.15 11.50 -11.22
N HIS A 15 -3.81 10.32 -11.75
CA HIS A 15 -4.38 9.78 -12.99
C HIS A 15 -5.62 8.91 -12.76
N HIS A 16 -5.97 8.62 -11.51
CA HIS A 16 -7.04 7.70 -11.12
C HIS A 16 -8.00 8.38 -10.12
N PRO A 17 -8.87 9.28 -10.58
CA PRO A 17 -9.81 9.98 -9.71
C PRO A 17 -10.76 9.02 -8.97
N GLU A 18 -11.06 7.86 -9.55
CA GLU A 18 -11.83 6.80 -8.90
C GLU A 18 -11.15 6.26 -7.63
N ALA A 19 -9.82 6.11 -7.64
CA ALA A 19 -9.05 5.65 -6.48
C ALA A 19 -9.07 6.70 -5.37
N VAL A 20 -9.07 7.98 -5.73
CA VAL A 20 -9.18 9.08 -4.75
C VAL A 20 -10.52 9.01 -4.02
N ASP A 21 -11.62 8.79 -4.75
CA ASP A 21 -12.95 8.70 -4.16
C ASP A 21 -13.06 7.48 -3.24
N MET A 22 -12.63 6.31 -3.71
CA MET A 22 -12.57 5.09 -2.90
C MET A 22 -11.72 5.25 -1.63
N LEU A 23 -10.60 5.97 -1.69
CA LEU A 23 -9.76 6.22 -0.52
C LEU A 23 -10.47 7.15 0.48
N ARG A 24 -11.20 8.15 -0.01
CA ARG A 24 -11.99 9.06 0.83
C ARG A 24 -13.15 8.33 1.49
N GLU A 25 -13.87 7.48 0.77
CA GLU A 25 -14.96 6.64 1.31
C GLU A 25 -14.45 5.71 2.42
N GLN A 26 -13.23 5.18 2.26
CA GLN A 26 -12.55 4.40 3.29
C GLN A 26 -12.06 5.24 4.49
N GLY A 27 -12.25 6.56 4.46
CA GLY A 27 -11.86 7.47 5.54
C GLY A 27 -10.41 7.93 5.49
N PHE A 28 -9.66 7.59 4.44
CA PHE A 28 -8.30 8.10 4.27
C PHE A 28 -8.33 9.57 3.85
N ARG A 29 -7.66 10.42 4.63
CA ARG A 29 -7.51 11.86 4.37
C ARG A 29 -6.08 12.30 4.18
N GLN A 30 -5.13 11.39 4.34
CA GLN A 30 -3.70 11.66 4.23
C GLN A 30 -3.06 10.69 3.24
N LEU A 31 -2.12 11.22 2.45
CA LEU A 31 -1.30 10.47 1.52
C LEU A 31 0.15 10.41 2.05
N PRO A 32 0.96 9.42 1.61
CA PRO A 32 0.58 8.26 0.80
C PRO A 32 -0.28 7.27 1.59
N VAL A 33 -1.13 6.51 0.89
CA VAL A 33 -1.83 5.35 1.48
C VAL A 33 -1.09 4.10 1.05
N VAL A 34 -0.79 3.24 2.02
CA VAL A 34 -0.14 1.96 1.78
C VAL A 34 -1.09 0.85 2.20
N ILE A 35 -1.26 -0.13 1.31
CA ILE A 35 -2.11 -1.29 1.51
C ILE A 35 -1.21 -2.51 1.37
N ALA A 36 -1.13 -3.33 2.42
CA ALA A 36 -0.33 -4.53 2.49
C ALA A 36 -1.20 -5.68 3.01
N GLY A 37 -1.82 -6.43 2.08
CA GLY A 37 -2.80 -7.46 2.39
C GLY A 37 -3.99 -6.88 3.16
N GLU A 38 -4.21 -7.38 4.38
CA GLU A 38 -5.29 -6.90 5.26
C GLU A 38 -4.95 -5.58 5.97
N THR A 39 -3.66 -5.24 6.06
CA THR A 39 -3.22 -4.04 6.78
C THR A 39 -3.20 -2.85 5.83
N ARG A 40 -3.82 -1.75 6.23
CA ARG A 40 -3.84 -0.49 5.47
C ARG A 40 -3.57 0.68 6.40
N TRP A 41 -2.75 1.62 5.95
CA TRP A 41 -2.47 2.84 6.71
C TRP A 41 -2.23 4.03 5.79
N SER A 42 -2.39 5.22 6.34
CA SER A 42 -2.03 6.48 5.69
C SER A 42 -0.82 7.12 6.34
N GLY A 43 -0.04 7.83 5.53
CA GLY A 43 1.16 8.54 5.93
C GLY A 43 2.44 7.69 5.94
N PHE A 44 3.57 8.38 6.10
CA PHE A 44 4.89 7.75 6.13
C PHE A 44 5.13 7.04 7.48
N ARG A 45 4.87 5.73 7.52
CA ARG A 45 5.01 4.90 8.72
C ARG A 45 6.09 3.81 8.50
N PRO A 46 7.38 4.14 8.69
CA PRO A 46 8.46 3.16 8.53
C PRO A 46 8.35 1.98 9.50
N ASP A 47 7.77 2.20 10.70
CA ASP A 47 7.51 1.13 11.67
C ASP A 47 6.57 0.04 11.11
N MET A 48 5.50 0.44 10.41
CA MET A 48 4.55 -0.50 9.79
C MET A 48 5.20 -1.27 8.64
N ILE A 49 6.03 -0.59 7.84
CA ILE A 49 6.79 -1.20 6.75
C ILE A 49 7.80 -2.23 7.28
N ASN A 50 8.47 -1.94 8.40
CA ASN A 50 9.41 -2.89 9.04
C ASN A 50 8.70 -4.14 9.61
N ARG A 51 7.41 -4.03 9.96
CA ARG A 51 6.60 -5.16 10.41
C ARG A 51 6.11 -6.05 9.28
N LEU A 52 6.08 -5.53 8.05
CA LEU A 52 5.77 -6.35 6.89
C LEU A 52 6.86 -7.41 6.75
N ARG A 53 6.44 -8.67 6.64
CA ARG A 53 7.30 -9.71 6.10
C ARG A 53 6.99 -9.86 4.63
N PRO A 54 7.98 -10.13 3.77
CA PRO A 54 7.70 -10.48 2.40
C PRO A 54 6.79 -11.72 2.42
N THR A 55 5.53 -11.55 2.04
CA THR A 55 4.65 -12.68 1.79
C THR A 55 5.23 -13.40 0.59
N ALA A 56 5.68 -14.64 0.77
CA ALA A 56 5.97 -15.50 -0.35
C ALA A 56 4.70 -15.54 -1.22
N SER A 57 4.79 -14.98 -2.42
CA SER A 57 3.70 -14.82 -3.36
C SER A 57 2.88 -16.12 -3.41
N ALA A 58 1.61 -16.03 -3.02
CA ALA A 58 0.68 -17.14 -3.18
C ALA A 58 0.37 -17.25 -4.67
N ALA A 59 1.26 -17.94 -5.38
CA ALA A 59 0.98 -18.47 -6.71
C ALA A 59 -0.18 -19.47 -6.56
N SER A 60 -1.39 -19.01 -6.86
CA SER A 60 -2.53 -19.90 -7.01
C SER A 60 -2.38 -20.68 -8.32
N VAL A 61 -2.26 -22.00 -8.17
CA VAL A 61 -2.38 -23.05 -9.21
C VAL A 61 -3.86 -23.24 -9.57
#